data_AF-A0AAD5YNX5-F1
#
_entry.id   AF-A0AAD5YNX5-F1
#
_cell.length_a   1.000
_cell.length_b   1.000
_cell.length_c   1.000
_cell.angle_alpha   90.00
_cell.angle_beta   90.00
_cell.angle_gamma   90.00
#
_symmetry.space_group_name_H-M   'P 1'
#
loop_
_entity.id
_entity.type
_entity.pdbx_description
1 polymer ?
#
loop_
_entity_poly.entity_id
_entity_poly.type
_entity_poly.pdbx_seq_one_letter_code
_entity_poly.pdbx_strand_id
1 'polypeptide(L)'
;MVATPHLFRLQFSVQSLVQDQINKASRLIPSSRITVTQAKKLRWVLIFLSLLTSGYHGNLVAAAIILVADVVYNDLGFSTWWFTKSLLNAVGYVGFQYGAVTIASATNDPIDNQVFGLVITFGFLVFTTTHVQDFYDAEGDQAVGRQTAATLYPKLSRVLAAMSISAWAMALPIIWDITLMPSTIFTLLGTFVAGRFILLSGRKSDETSFLHYNIGILIGCILPAFREVRHLA
;
A
#
# COMPACT_ATOMS: atom_id res chain seq x y z
N MET A 1 14.10 7.76 10.82
CA MET A 1 13.42 6.53 11.28
C MET A 1 11.98 6.59 10.80
N VAL A 2 11.73 6.12 9.57
CA VAL A 2 10.37 6.00 9.06
C VAL A 2 9.84 4.69 9.58
N ALA A 3 8.92 4.76 10.55
CA ALA A 3 8.30 3.58 11.12
C ALA A 3 7.76 2.71 9.98
N THR A 4 8.23 1.47 9.94
CA THR A 4 7.85 0.45 8.98
C THR A 4 6.31 0.42 8.84
N PRO A 5 5.74 0.30 7.62
CA PRO A 5 4.29 0.31 7.39
C PRO A 5 3.49 -0.71 8.22
N HIS A 6 4.17 -1.69 8.82
CA HIS A 6 3.58 -2.69 9.69
C HIS A 6 3.31 -2.20 11.14
N LEU A 7 4.04 -1.20 11.64
CA LEU A 7 3.90 -0.73 13.03
C LEU A 7 2.68 0.19 13.24
N PHE A 8 2.25 0.91 12.19
CA PHE A 8 1.04 1.74 12.25
C PHE A 8 -0.25 0.94 12.02
N ARG A 9 -0.15 -0.31 11.52
CA ARG A 9 -1.30 -1.20 11.23
C ARG A 9 -1.63 -2.10 12.41
N LEU A 10 -1.65 -1.56 13.61
CA LEU A 10 -2.34 -2.25 14.68
C LEU A 10 -3.85 -1.99 14.44
N GLN A 11 -4.57 -2.98 13.92
CA GLN A 11 -6.03 -2.89 13.78
C GLN A 11 -6.67 -3.27 15.13
N PHE A 12 -7.61 -2.47 15.64
CA PHE A 12 -8.08 -2.56 17.03
C PHE A 12 -9.59 -2.85 17.19
N SER A 13 -10.26 -3.32 16.14
CA SER A 13 -11.69 -3.65 16.23
C SER A 13 -11.91 -5.15 16.46
N VAL A 14 -13.00 -5.51 17.15
CA VAL A 14 -13.40 -6.93 17.31
C VAL A 14 -13.66 -7.59 15.94
N GLN A 15 -14.17 -6.81 14.98
CA GLN A 15 -14.30 -7.24 13.59
C GLN A 15 -12.94 -7.57 12.97
N SER A 16 -11.91 -6.75 13.22
CA SER A 16 -10.55 -7.08 12.75
C SER A 16 -9.98 -8.33 13.43
N LEU A 17 -10.41 -8.69 14.64
CA LEU A 17 -9.95 -9.91 15.31
C LEU A 17 -10.42 -11.18 14.60
N VAL A 18 -11.72 -11.28 14.29
CA VAL A 18 -12.28 -12.46 13.59
C VAL A 18 -11.65 -12.59 12.21
N GLN A 19 -11.57 -11.48 11.47
CA GLN A 19 -10.89 -11.43 10.18
C GLN A 19 -9.42 -11.88 10.29
N ASP A 20 -8.69 -11.34 11.27
CA ASP A 20 -7.27 -11.62 11.42
C ASP A 20 -7.02 -13.05 11.92
N GLN A 21 -7.92 -13.64 12.71
CA GLN A 21 -7.84 -15.05 13.08
C GLN A 21 -7.93 -15.96 11.86
N ILE A 22 -8.79 -15.60 10.89
CA ILE A 22 -8.95 -16.38 9.65
C ILE A 22 -7.74 -16.16 8.74
N ASN A 23 -7.41 -14.89 8.44
CA ASN A 23 -6.43 -14.57 7.40
C ASN A 23 -4.97 -14.66 7.91
N LYS A 24 -4.73 -14.21 9.14
CA LYS A 24 -3.41 -13.83 9.65
C LYS A 24 -3.26 -14.17 11.15
N ALA A 25 -3.52 -15.42 11.51
CA ALA A 25 -3.54 -15.92 12.90
C ALA A 25 -2.24 -15.67 13.68
N SER A 26 -1.11 -15.48 12.98
CA SER A 26 0.19 -15.15 13.59
C SER A 26 0.33 -13.70 14.07
N ARG A 27 -0.62 -12.79 13.76
CA ARG A 27 -0.64 -11.40 14.24
C ARG A 27 -0.69 -11.34 15.77
N LEU A 28 -0.21 -10.24 16.35
CA LEU A 28 -0.02 -10.09 17.80
C LEU A 28 -1.29 -10.30 18.64
N ILE A 29 -2.45 -9.79 18.17
CA ILE A 29 -3.72 -9.91 18.90
C ILE A 29 -4.33 -11.32 18.73
N PRO A 30 -4.51 -11.88 17.50
CA PRO A 30 -5.01 -13.26 17.34
C PRO A 30 -4.15 -14.31 18.06
N SER A 31 -2.82 -14.13 18.05
CA SER A 31 -1.88 -15.02 18.76
C SER A 31 -1.78 -14.74 20.27
N SER A 32 -2.64 -13.86 20.80
CA SER A 32 -2.70 -13.51 22.23
C SER A 32 -1.38 -13.00 22.84
N ARG A 33 -0.47 -12.46 22.01
CA ARG A 33 0.79 -11.86 22.47
C ARG A 33 0.59 -10.50 23.13
N ILE A 34 -0.47 -9.79 22.75
CA ILE A 34 -0.92 -8.55 23.38
C ILE A 34 -2.45 -8.55 23.47
N THR A 35 -2.99 -7.91 24.51
CA THR A 35 -4.43 -7.68 24.65
C THR A 35 -4.90 -6.52 23.77
N VAL A 36 -6.20 -6.48 23.42
CA VAL A 36 -6.81 -5.36 22.68
C VAL A 36 -6.59 -4.03 23.40
N THR A 37 -6.64 -4.01 24.74
CA THR A 37 -6.41 -2.81 25.55
C THR A 37 -4.97 -2.32 25.46
N GLN A 38 -3.99 -3.22 25.58
CA GLN A 38 -2.56 -2.87 25.40
C GLN A 38 -2.31 -2.34 23.99
N ALA A 39 -2.90 -2.99 23.00
CA ALA A 39 -2.80 -2.60 21.62
C ALA A 39 -3.36 -1.17 21.41
N LYS A 40 -4.56 -0.86 21.93
CA LYS A 40 -5.16 0.50 21.85
C LYS A 40 -4.29 1.56 22.51
N LYS A 41 -3.72 1.27 23.69
CA LYS A 41 -2.78 2.17 24.36
C LYS A 41 -1.54 2.42 23.48
N LEU A 42 -0.98 1.36 22.90
CA LEU A 42 0.16 1.44 22.00
C LEU A 42 -0.16 2.29 20.76
N ARG A 43 -1.37 2.22 20.18
CA ARG A 43 -1.81 3.10 19.09
C ARG A 43 -1.60 4.56 19.43
N TRP A 44 -2.17 5.00 20.54
CA TRP A 44 -2.19 6.40 20.92
C TRP A 44 -0.79 6.91 21.26
N VAL A 45 0.03 6.06 21.89
CA VAL A 45 1.45 6.36 22.11
C VAL A 45 2.19 6.54 20.77
N LEU A 46 2.00 5.63 19.81
CA LEU A 46 2.64 5.72 18.50
C LEU A 46 2.17 6.92 17.68
N ILE A 47 0.87 7.24 17.70
CA ILE A 47 0.31 8.44 17.07
C ILE A 47 0.95 9.69 17.69
N PHE A 48 1.00 9.77 19.02
CA PHE A 48 1.61 10.90 19.72
C PHE A 48 3.09 11.06 19.37
N LEU A 49 3.88 9.97 19.41
CA LEU A 49 5.29 10.00 19.02
C LEU A 49 5.47 10.36 17.55
N SER A 50 4.59 9.90 16.66
CA SER A 50 4.60 10.27 15.26
C SER A 50 4.34 11.76 15.07
N LEU A 51 3.36 12.33 15.78
CA LEU A 51 3.06 13.76 15.70
C LEU A 51 4.19 14.61 16.26
N LEU A 52 4.81 14.21 17.38
CA LEU A 52 5.97 14.90 17.94
C LEU A 52 7.16 14.88 16.96
N THR A 53 7.49 13.71 16.42
CA THR A 53 8.60 13.57 15.48
C THR A 53 8.32 14.31 14.16
N SER A 54 7.09 14.27 13.65
CA SER A 54 6.68 15.08 12.49
C SER A 54 6.72 16.58 12.78
N GLY A 55 6.33 17.02 13.98
CA GLY A 55 6.46 18.42 14.40
C GLY A 55 7.91 18.90 14.42
N TYR A 56 8.80 18.06 14.97
CA TYR A 56 10.24 18.35 14.99
C TYR A 56 10.85 18.47 13.58
N HIS A 57 10.39 17.65 12.62
CA HIS A 57 10.86 17.69 11.23
C HIS A 57 10.03 18.60 10.31
N GLY A 58 9.10 19.42 10.84
CA GLY A 58 8.28 20.33 10.04
C GLY A 58 7.26 19.66 9.12
N ASN A 59 6.92 18.39 9.35
CA ASN A 59 6.17 17.53 8.44
C ASN A 59 4.77 17.14 8.97
N LEU A 60 4.13 18.06 9.69
CA LEU A 60 2.83 17.82 10.31
C LEU A 60 1.72 17.56 9.30
N VAL A 61 1.84 18.10 8.07
CA VAL A 61 0.86 17.90 7.00
C VAL A 61 0.79 16.43 6.59
N ALA A 62 1.94 15.77 6.36
CA ALA A 62 1.99 14.35 6.04
C ALA A 62 1.38 13.50 7.17
N ALA A 63 1.74 13.80 8.42
CA ALA A 63 1.21 13.09 9.58
C ALA A 63 -0.31 13.25 9.72
N ALA A 64 -0.84 14.46 9.48
CA ALA A 64 -2.27 14.72 9.50
C ALA A 64 -3.00 13.95 8.40
N ILE A 65 -2.49 13.92 7.17
CA ILE A 65 -3.07 13.14 6.06
C ILE A 65 -3.18 11.66 6.44
N ILE A 66 -2.09 11.07 6.92
CA ILE A 66 -2.06 9.65 7.31
C ILE A 66 -3.02 9.38 8.47
N LEU A 67 -3.01 10.22 9.50
CA LEU A 67 -3.87 10.06 10.68
C LEU A 67 -5.36 10.15 10.30
N VAL A 68 -5.73 11.15 9.49
CA VAL A 68 -7.11 11.31 9.02
C VAL A 68 -7.51 10.12 8.16
N ALA A 69 -6.67 9.69 7.23
CA ALA A 69 -6.93 8.51 6.40
C ALA A 69 -7.13 7.25 7.26
N ASP A 70 -6.29 7.04 8.28
CA ASP A 70 -6.38 5.92 9.21
C ASP A 70 -7.68 5.93 10.03
N VAL A 71 -8.05 7.08 10.59
CA VAL A 71 -9.28 7.24 11.38
C VAL A 71 -10.52 7.01 10.50
N VAL A 72 -10.55 7.60 9.30
CA VAL A 72 -11.68 7.40 8.36
C VAL A 72 -11.76 5.94 7.92
N TYR A 73 -10.62 5.31 7.62
CA TYR A 73 -10.56 3.93 7.18
C TYR A 73 -10.99 2.93 8.26
N ASN A 74 -10.46 3.07 9.47
CA ASN A 74 -10.65 2.11 10.55
C ASN A 74 -11.81 2.46 11.49
N ASP A 75 -11.87 3.70 11.99
CA ASP A 75 -12.81 4.08 13.06
C ASP A 75 -14.19 4.51 12.51
N LEU A 76 -14.24 5.08 11.29
CA LEU A 76 -15.51 5.41 10.61
C LEU A 76 -16.04 4.28 9.71
N GLY A 77 -15.31 3.16 9.60
CA GLY A 77 -15.78 1.97 8.87
C GLY A 77 -15.71 2.06 7.33
N PHE A 78 -15.03 3.06 6.77
CA PHE A 78 -14.89 3.21 5.31
C PHE A 78 -13.99 2.14 4.67
N SER A 79 -13.33 1.30 5.46
CA SER A 79 -12.66 0.09 4.98
C SER A 79 -13.60 -1.02 4.53
N THR A 80 -14.91 -0.88 4.78
CA THR A 80 -15.92 -1.91 4.44
C THR A 80 -16.16 -2.03 2.94
N TRP A 81 -16.11 -0.91 2.22
CA TRP A 81 -16.40 -0.84 0.79
C TRP A 81 -15.11 -0.83 -0.03
N TRP A 82 -15.06 -1.62 -1.09
CA TRP A 82 -13.88 -1.79 -1.95
C TRP A 82 -13.27 -0.46 -2.43
N PHE A 83 -14.12 0.50 -2.84
CA PHE A 83 -13.68 1.78 -3.41
C PHE A 83 -13.03 2.67 -2.35
N THR A 84 -13.73 2.93 -1.25
CA THR A 84 -13.24 3.78 -0.17
C THR A 84 -12.04 3.15 0.53
N LYS A 85 -12.02 1.82 0.68
CA LYS A 85 -10.86 1.06 1.15
C LYS A 85 -9.63 1.34 0.27
N SER A 86 -9.78 1.24 -1.04
CA SER A 86 -8.68 1.47 -1.99
C SER A 86 -8.23 2.92 -2.03
N LEU A 87 -9.18 3.86 -2.01
CA LEU A 87 -8.93 5.30 -1.99
C LEU A 87 -8.15 5.73 -0.74
N LEU A 88 -8.60 5.33 0.44
CA LEU A 88 -7.97 5.70 1.70
C LEU A 88 -6.60 5.05 1.88
N ASN A 89 -6.40 3.81 1.38
CA ASN A 89 -5.07 3.23 1.27
C ASN A 89 -4.16 4.11 0.41
N ALA A 90 -4.61 4.49 -0.79
CA ALA A 90 -3.83 5.37 -1.67
C ALA A 90 -3.49 6.72 -1.02
N VAL A 91 -4.46 7.38 -0.37
CA VAL A 91 -4.23 8.62 0.37
C VAL A 91 -3.20 8.43 1.49
N GLY A 92 -3.28 7.34 2.24
CA GLY A 92 -2.29 7.03 3.28
C GLY A 92 -0.87 6.83 2.70
N TYR A 93 -0.75 6.12 1.58
CA TYR A 93 0.54 5.94 0.89
C TYR A 93 1.07 7.24 0.28
N VAL A 94 0.20 8.10 -0.26
CA VAL A 94 0.56 9.45 -0.72
C VAL A 94 1.08 10.29 0.43
N GLY A 95 0.37 10.32 1.57
CA GLY A 95 0.82 11.04 2.76
C GLY A 95 2.18 10.53 3.26
N PHE A 96 2.39 9.22 3.25
CA PHE A 96 3.67 8.61 3.61
C PHE A 96 4.80 9.00 2.65
N GLN A 97 4.57 8.92 1.35
CA GLN A 97 5.56 9.28 0.33
C GLN A 97 5.88 10.77 0.35
N TYR A 98 4.85 11.62 0.44
CA TYR A 98 5.01 13.07 0.61
C TYR A 98 5.84 13.38 1.86
N GLY A 99 5.57 12.68 2.96
CA GLY A 99 6.32 12.83 4.19
C GLY A 99 7.78 12.39 4.07
N ALA A 100 8.05 11.31 3.34
CA ALA A 100 9.42 10.84 3.11
C ALA A 100 10.22 11.82 2.24
N VAL A 101 9.61 12.34 1.18
CA VAL A 101 10.25 13.30 0.27
C VAL A 101 10.57 14.61 0.97
N THR A 102 9.63 15.19 1.72
CA THR A 102 9.85 16.44 2.47
C THR A 102 11.04 16.36 3.43
N ILE A 103 11.19 15.23 4.13
CA ILE A 103 12.32 15.00 5.02
C ILE A 103 13.63 14.82 4.23
N ALA A 104 13.58 14.11 3.10
CA ALA A 104 14.76 13.83 2.27
C ALA A 104 15.29 15.07 1.53
N SER A 105 14.42 16.01 1.17
CA SER A 105 14.79 17.23 0.44
C SER A 105 15.70 18.16 1.25
N ALA A 106 15.76 18.04 2.58
CA ALA A 106 16.62 18.78 3.52
C ALA A 106 16.56 20.33 3.47
N THR A 107 15.94 20.92 2.45
CA THR A 107 15.64 22.34 2.33
C THR A 107 14.19 22.59 2.76
N ASN A 108 13.92 23.77 3.32
CA ASN A 108 12.56 24.21 3.64
C ASN A 108 11.77 24.65 2.39
N ASP A 109 12.27 24.34 1.19
CA ASP A 109 11.64 24.76 -0.05
C ASP A 109 10.41 23.91 -0.33
N PRO A 110 9.37 24.49 -0.96
CA PRO A 110 8.25 23.72 -1.45
C PRO A 110 8.72 22.59 -2.38
N ILE A 111 8.10 21.42 -2.26
CA ILE A 111 8.37 20.30 -3.16
C ILE A 111 8.10 20.75 -4.59
N ASP A 112 9.06 20.53 -5.49
CA ASP A 112 8.88 20.82 -6.91
C ASP A 112 7.67 20.06 -7.50
N ASN A 113 7.02 20.68 -8.48
CA ASN A 113 5.84 20.13 -9.15
C ASN A 113 6.13 18.75 -9.78
N GLN A 114 7.35 18.50 -10.25
CA GLN A 114 7.72 17.19 -10.78
C GLN A 114 7.69 16.12 -9.69
N VAL A 115 8.30 16.41 -8.53
CA VAL A 115 8.37 15.48 -7.41
C VAL A 115 6.98 15.25 -6.82
N PHE A 116 6.16 16.31 -6.71
CA PHE A 116 4.76 16.16 -6.32
C PHE A 116 3.98 15.29 -7.32
N GLY A 117 4.18 15.49 -8.62
CA GLY A 117 3.64 14.64 -9.67
C GLY A 117 3.97 13.16 -9.46
N LEU A 118 5.23 12.83 -9.12
CA LEU A 118 5.65 11.46 -8.83
C LEU A 118 4.95 10.86 -7.59
N VAL A 119 4.75 11.66 -6.54
CA VAL A 119 4.00 11.24 -5.35
C VAL A 119 2.55 10.89 -5.73
N ILE A 120 1.91 11.71 -6.55
CA ILE A 120 0.55 11.47 -7.04
C ILE A 120 0.48 10.25 -7.96
N THR A 121 1.45 10.06 -8.86
CA THR A 121 1.56 8.86 -9.70
C THR A 121 1.64 7.59 -8.85
N PHE A 122 2.43 7.60 -7.78
CA PHE A 122 2.50 6.48 -6.83
C PHE A 122 1.14 6.25 -6.13
N GLY A 123 0.44 7.31 -5.77
CA GLY A 123 -0.93 7.24 -5.25
C GLY A 123 -1.90 6.55 -6.22
N PHE A 124 -1.88 6.91 -7.50
CA PHE A 124 -2.71 6.25 -8.52
C PHE A 124 -2.36 4.78 -8.71
N LEU A 125 -1.06 4.46 -8.67
CA LEU A 125 -0.60 3.08 -8.69
C LEU A 125 -1.22 2.30 -7.53
N VAL A 126 -1.05 2.76 -6.30
CA VAL A 126 -1.63 2.10 -5.12
C VAL A 126 -3.15 2.02 -5.22
N PHE A 127 -3.83 3.10 -5.63
CA PHE A 127 -5.28 3.13 -5.75
C PHE A 127 -5.81 2.04 -6.68
N THR A 128 -5.18 1.89 -7.84
CA THR A 128 -5.62 0.95 -8.88
C THR A 128 -5.22 -0.48 -8.58
N THR A 129 -4.18 -0.74 -7.78
CA THR A 129 -3.67 -2.11 -7.55
C THR A 129 -3.87 -2.63 -6.13
N THR A 130 -4.16 -1.79 -5.13
CA THR A 130 -4.23 -2.23 -3.72
C THR A 130 -5.33 -3.26 -3.45
N HIS A 131 -6.37 -3.30 -4.27
CA HIS A 131 -7.46 -4.28 -4.19
C HIS A 131 -6.98 -5.72 -4.45
N VAL A 132 -5.76 -5.90 -4.97
CA VAL A 132 -5.11 -7.21 -5.11
C VAL A 132 -4.97 -7.94 -3.77
N GLN A 133 -4.81 -7.22 -2.65
CA GLN A 133 -4.75 -7.87 -1.33
C GLN A 133 -6.07 -8.57 -0.99
N ASP A 134 -7.19 -8.10 -1.54
CA ASP A 134 -8.53 -8.58 -1.21
C ASP A 134 -8.74 -10.02 -1.70
N PHE A 135 -7.98 -10.51 -2.67
CA PHE A 135 -8.04 -11.92 -3.10
C PHE A 135 -7.51 -12.86 -2.01
N TYR A 136 -6.37 -12.51 -1.42
CA TYR A 136 -5.79 -13.24 -0.31
C TYR A 136 -6.63 -13.10 0.97
N ASP A 137 -7.21 -11.92 1.20
CA ASP A 137 -8.00 -11.62 2.39
C ASP A 137 -9.50 -11.98 2.26
N ALA A 138 -9.95 -12.54 1.13
CA ALA A 138 -11.36 -12.72 0.77
C ALA A 138 -12.19 -13.47 1.82
N GLU A 139 -11.65 -14.56 2.37
CA GLU A 139 -12.37 -15.40 3.35
C GLU A 139 -12.64 -14.65 4.66
N GLY A 140 -11.61 -14.00 5.22
CA GLY A 140 -11.76 -13.17 6.41
C GLY A 140 -12.61 -11.94 6.17
N ASP A 141 -12.55 -11.32 4.97
CA ASP A 141 -13.41 -10.19 4.59
C ASP A 141 -14.89 -10.63 4.51
N GLN A 142 -15.18 -11.82 3.97
CA GLN A 142 -16.55 -12.37 3.94
C GLN A 142 -17.08 -12.65 5.35
N ALA A 143 -16.25 -13.22 6.23
CA ALA A 143 -16.65 -13.57 7.60
C ALA A 143 -17.08 -12.35 8.45
N VAL A 144 -16.62 -11.15 8.08
CA VAL A 144 -16.96 -9.89 8.77
C VAL A 144 -17.88 -8.99 7.94
N GLY A 145 -18.41 -9.50 6.83
CA GLY A 145 -19.38 -8.78 5.99
C GLY A 145 -18.79 -7.65 5.14
N ARG A 146 -17.49 -7.67 4.84
CA ARG A 146 -16.88 -6.66 3.97
C ARG A 146 -17.20 -6.87 2.50
N GLN A 147 -17.43 -5.76 1.82
CA GLN A 147 -17.81 -5.70 0.42
C GLN A 147 -16.61 -5.27 -0.43
N THR A 148 -15.64 -6.18 -0.54
CA THR A 148 -14.41 -5.97 -1.31
C THR A 148 -14.58 -6.33 -2.79
N ALA A 149 -13.69 -5.86 -3.66
CA ALA A 149 -13.78 -6.12 -5.10
C ALA A 149 -13.63 -7.61 -5.43
N ALA A 150 -12.81 -8.31 -4.64
CA ALA A 150 -12.61 -9.75 -4.76
C ALA A 150 -13.87 -10.56 -4.37
N THR A 151 -14.68 -10.08 -3.42
CA THR A 151 -15.90 -10.78 -2.96
C THR A 151 -17.13 -10.42 -3.80
N LEU A 152 -17.28 -9.15 -4.19
CA LEU A 152 -18.41 -8.69 -5.01
C LEU A 152 -18.27 -9.08 -6.48
N TYR A 153 -17.06 -8.97 -7.05
CA TYR A 153 -16.83 -9.16 -8.49
C TYR A 153 -15.62 -10.08 -8.77
N PRO A 154 -15.60 -11.35 -8.32
CA PRO A 154 -14.38 -12.17 -8.27
C PRO A 154 -13.64 -12.34 -9.60
N LYS A 155 -14.35 -12.41 -10.73
CA LYS A 155 -13.74 -12.54 -12.07
C LYS A 155 -13.28 -11.19 -12.62
N LEU A 156 -14.14 -10.17 -12.54
CA LEU A 156 -13.84 -8.85 -13.06
C LEU A 156 -12.69 -8.19 -12.30
N SER A 157 -12.66 -8.32 -10.96
CA SER A 157 -11.57 -7.76 -10.16
C SER A 157 -10.21 -8.39 -10.50
N ARG A 158 -10.15 -9.68 -10.84
CA ARG A 158 -8.91 -10.33 -11.32
C ARG A 158 -8.44 -9.76 -12.65
N VAL A 159 -9.37 -9.53 -13.57
CA VAL A 159 -9.06 -8.90 -14.87
C VAL A 159 -8.59 -7.45 -14.67
N LEU A 160 -9.27 -6.67 -13.83
CA LEU A 160 -8.87 -5.30 -13.50
C LEU A 160 -7.50 -5.25 -12.81
N ALA A 161 -7.22 -6.17 -11.90
CA ALA A 161 -5.91 -6.32 -11.26
C ALA A 161 -4.81 -6.59 -12.29
N ALA A 162 -5.01 -7.60 -13.17
CA ALA A 162 -4.05 -7.95 -14.21
C ALA A 162 -3.81 -6.79 -15.18
N MET A 163 -4.87 -6.11 -15.63
CA MET A 163 -4.74 -4.94 -16.50
C MET A 163 -3.99 -3.80 -15.81
N SER A 164 -4.31 -3.50 -14.56
CA SER A 164 -3.67 -2.41 -13.80
C SER A 164 -2.19 -2.72 -13.56
N ILE A 165 -1.85 -3.94 -13.14
CA ILE A 165 -0.46 -4.36 -12.92
C ILE A 165 0.35 -4.29 -14.22
N SER A 166 -0.18 -4.82 -15.33
CA SER A 166 0.49 -4.74 -16.63
C SER A 166 0.69 -3.30 -17.10
N ALA A 167 -0.35 -2.45 -16.95
CA ALA A 167 -0.27 -1.05 -17.32
C ALA A 167 0.83 -0.32 -16.53
N TRP A 168 0.89 -0.51 -15.21
CA TRP A 168 1.95 0.10 -14.38
C TRP A 168 3.34 -0.49 -14.65
N ALA A 169 3.43 -1.78 -14.94
CA ALA A 169 4.70 -2.42 -15.28
C ALA A 169 5.32 -1.84 -16.57
N MET A 170 4.49 -1.40 -17.51
CA MET A 170 4.92 -0.71 -18.72
C MET A 170 5.11 0.80 -18.52
N ALA A 171 4.22 1.44 -17.74
CA ALA A 171 4.23 2.88 -17.55
C ALA A 171 5.40 3.37 -16.68
N LEU A 172 5.73 2.67 -15.59
CA LEU A 172 6.77 3.12 -14.65
C LEU A 172 8.16 3.26 -15.30
N PRO A 173 8.65 2.28 -16.10
CA PRO A 173 9.93 2.45 -16.80
C PRO A 173 9.95 3.64 -17.77
N ILE A 174 8.82 3.95 -18.42
CA ILE A 174 8.68 5.11 -19.31
C ILE A 174 8.69 6.42 -18.51
N ILE A 175 7.91 6.48 -17.42
CA ILE A 175 7.81 7.67 -16.56
C ILE A 175 9.18 8.00 -15.93
N TRP A 176 9.99 6.98 -15.63
CA TRP A 176 11.29 7.16 -14.97
C TRP A 176 12.49 7.12 -15.92
N ASP A 177 12.27 7.05 -17.24
CA ASP A 177 13.32 7.06 -18.26
C ASP A 177 14.39 5.98 -18.01
N ILE A 178 13.92 4.75 -17.79
CA ILE A 178 14.75 3.61 -17.42
C ILE A 178 15.34 2.94 -18.66
N THR A 179 16.58 2.46 -18.53
CA THR A 179 17.26 1.74 -19.60
C THR A 179 16.50 0.48 -20.03
N LEU A 180 16.75 0.01 -21.26
CA LEU A 180 15.97 -1.06 -21.87
C LEU A 180 15.99 -2.36 -21.04
N MET A 181 17.15 -2.74 -20.49
CA MET A 181 17.32 -4.01 -19.79
C MET A 181 16.51 -4.08 -18.48
N PRO A 182 16.65 -3.16 -17.50
CA PRO A 182 15.79 -3.13 -16.32
C PRO A 182 14.31 -2.95 -16.65
N SER A 183 13.98 -2.14 -17.67
CA SER A 183 12.60 -1.96 -18.15
C SER A 183 11.97 -3.28 -18.60
N THR A 184 12.72 -4.07 -19.36
CA THR A 184 12.27 -5.38 -19.85
C THR A 184 12.07 -6.35 -18.70
N ILE A 185 13.02 -6.43 -17.76
CA ILE A 185 12.92 -7.31 -16.58
C ILE A 185 11.70 -6.95 -15.73
N PHE A 186 11.48 -5.65 -15.50
CA PHE A 186 10.35 -5.17 -14.72
C PHE A 186 9.00 -5.46 -15.41
N THR A 187 8.92 -5.25 -16.72
CA THR A 187 7.72 -5.55 -17.52
C THR A 187 7.41 -7.04 -17.54
N LEU A 188 8.44 -7.90 -17.64
CA LEU A 188 8.28 -9.36 -17.56
C LEU A 188 7.78 -9.80 -16.19
N LEU A 189 8.29 -9.22 -15.11
CA LEU A 189 7.79 -9.47 -13.76
C LEU A 189 6.31 -9.06 -13.63
N GLY A 190 5.95 -7.87 -14.12
CA GLY A 190 4.56 -7.40 -14.12
C GLY A 190 3.63 -8.33 -14.90
N THR A 191 4.04 -8.75 -16.09
CA THR A 191 3.30 -9.70 -16.93
C THR A 191 3.14 -11.05 -16.24
N PHE A 192 4.20 -11.56 -15.59
CA PHE A 192 4.14 -12.78 -14.80
C PHE A 192 3.12 -12.66 -13.66
N VAL A 193 3.17 -11.58 -12.88
CA VAL A 193 2.23 -11.35 -11.76
C VAL A 193 0.80 -11.21 -12.27
N ALA A 194 0.56 -10.45 -13.34
CA ALA A 194 -0.74 -10.29 -13.96
C ALA A 194 -1.29 -11.64 -14.45
N GLY A 195 -0.47 -12.45 -15.11
CA GLY A 195 -0.82 -13.79 -15.56
C GLY A 195 -1.24 -14.71 -14.41
N ARG A 196 -0.59 -14.61 -13.24
CA ARG A 196 -1.01 -15.37 -12.06
C ARG A 196 -2.42 -15.03 -11.59
N PHE A 197 -2.83 -13.76 -11.63
CA PHE A 197 -4.19 -13.38 -11.21
C PHE A 197 -5.28 -13.89 -12.15
N ILE A 198 -4.96 -14.07 -13.44
CA ILE A 198 -5.87 -14.62 -14.44
C ILE A 198 -5.91 -16.15 -14.41
N LEU A 199 -4.75 -16.80 -14.35
CA LEU A 199 -4.61 -18.24 -14.56
C LEU A 199 -4.76 -19.05 -13.28
N LEU A 200 -4.40 -18.47 -12.13
CA LEU A 200 -4.43 -19.15 -10.85
C LEU A 200 -5.56 -18.57 -9.99
N SER A 201 -6.26 -19.45 -9.29
CA SER A 201 -7.25 -19.08 -8.29
C SER A 201 -7.06 -19.94 -7.04
N GLY A 202 -7.54 -19.41 -5.91
CA GLY A 202 -7.46 -20.08 -4.62
C GLY A 202 -6.48 -19.41 -3.67
N ARG A 203 -6.80 -19.50 -2.38
CA ARG A 203 -6.17 -18.72 -1.31
C ARG A 203 -4.64 -18.79 -1.30
N LYS A 204 -4.05 -19.99 -1.39
CA LYS A 204 -2.58 -20.17 -1.39
C LYS A 204 -1.90 -19.57 -2.62
N SER A 205 -2.56 -19.70 -3.78
CA SER A 205 -2.09 -19.12 -5.03
C SER A 205 -2.16 -17.60 -4.98
N ASP A 206 -3.25 -17.05 -4.44
CA ASP A 206 -3.47 -15.61 -4.28
C ASP A 206 -2.50 -14.99 -3.26
N GLU A 207 -2.19 -15.68 -2.16
CA GLU A 207 -1.14 -15.28 -1.21
C GLU A 207 0.23 -15.17 -1.90
N THR A 208 0.57 -16.19 -2.69
CA THR A 208 1.83 -16.21 -3.45
C THR A 208 1.85 -15.09 -4.49
N SER A 209 0.75 -14.88 -5.22
CA SER A 209 0.62 -13.80 -6.21
C SER A 209 0.73 -12.41 -5.54
N PHE A 210 0.14 -12.23 -4.37
CA PHE A 210 0.26 -11.02 -3.57
C PHE A 210 1.70 -10.76 -3.12
N LEU A 211 2.46 -11.80 -2.74
CA LEU A 211 3.88 -11.66 -2.43
C LEU A 211 4.67 -11.14 -3.65
N HIS A 212 4.49 -11.75 -4.83
CA HIS A 212 5.17 -11.31 -6.05
C HIS A 212 4.77 -9.89 -6.46
N TYR A 213 3.48 -9.54 -6.28
CA TYR A 213 3.01 -8.17 -6.46
C TYR A 213 3.75 -7.19 -5.54
N ASN A 214 3.89 -7.49 -4.24
CA ASN A 214 4.62 -6.62 -3.31
C ASN A 214 6.11 -6.50 -3.67
N ILE A 215 6.75 -7.58 -4.13
CA ILE A 215 8.12 -7.55 -4.67
C ILE A 215 8.19 -6.62 -5.89
N GLY A 216 7.22 -6.70 -6.80
CA GLY A 216 7.12 -5.79 -7.94
C GLY A 216 6.98 -4.32 -7.53
N ILE A 217 6.13 -4.01 -6.55
CA ILE A 217 5.99 -2.64 -6.01
C ILE A 217 7.31 -2.14 -5.42
N LEU A 218 8.01 -2.96 -4.63
CA LEU A 218 9.31 -2.63 -4.05
C LEU A 218 10.37 -2.35 -5.12
N ILE A 219 10.47 -3.22 -6.13
CA ILE A 219 11.38 -3.02 -7.26
C ILE A 219 11.01 -1.73 -8.01
N GLY A 220 9.70 -1.48 -8.21
CA GLY A 220 9.19 -0.22 -8.73
C GLY A 220 9.76 0.96 -7.96
N CYS A 221 9.59 1.03 -6.63
CA CYS A 221 10.13 2.12 -5.83
C CYS A 221 11.64 2.35 -5.98
N ILE A 222 12.41 1.31 -6.31
CA ILE A 222 13.87 1.36 -6.48
C ILE A 222 14.27 1.64 -7.94
N LEU A 223 13.38 1.38 -8.90
CA LEU A 223 13.66 1.45 -10.32
C LEU A 223 14.25 2.81 -10.77
N PRO A 224 13.87 3.99 -10.23
CA PRO A 224 14.51 5.26 -10.55
C PRO A 224 16.03 5.30 -10.32
N ALA A 225 16.57 4.43 -9.45
CA ALA A 225 18.01 4.32 -9.22
C ALA A 225 18.78 3.77 -10.45
N PHE A 226 18.08 3.15 -11.40
CA PHE A 226 18.63 2.63 -12.65
C PHE A 226 18.40 3.56 -13.85
N ARG A 227 17.98 4.80 -13.59
CA ARG A 227 17.83 5.82 -14.63
C ARG A 227 19.18 6.08 -15.29
N GLU A 228 19.16 6.19 -16.61
CA GLU A 228 20.33 6.62 -17.37
C GLU A 228 20.61 8.10 -17.04
N VAL A 229 21.78 8.41 -16.47
CA VAL A 229 22.22 9.82 -16.37
C VAL A 229 22.66 10.24 -17.78
N ARG A 230 21.71 10.67 -18.61
CA ARG A 230 22.00 11.30 -19.91
C ARG A 230 22.52 12.73 -19.74
N HIS A 231 23.63 12.87 -19.03
CA HIS A 231 24.48 14.06 -19.04
C HIS A 231 25.93 13.58 -18.92
N LEU A 232 26.58 13.44 -20.08
CA LEU A 232 28.02 13.55 -20.38
C LEU A 232 28.31 12.84 -21.72
N ALA A 233 27.78 13.38 -22.81
CA ALA A 233 28.30 13.23 -24.17
C ALA A 233 27.81 14.41 -25.02
#